data_AF-A0A1Y3N3D7-F1
#
_entry.id   AF-A0A1Y3N3D7-F1
#
_cell.length_a   1.000
_cell.length_b   1.000
_cell.length_c   1.000
_cell.angle_alpha   90.00
_cell.angle_beta   90.00
_cell.angle_gamma   90.00
#
_symmetry.space_group_name_H-M   'P 1'
#
loop_
_entity.id
_entity.type
_entity.pdbx_description
1 polymer ?
#
loop_
_entity_poly.entity_id
_entity_poly.type
_entity_poly.pdbx_seq_one_letter_code
_entity_poly.pdbx_strand_id
1 'polypeptide(L)'
;SPFLLVQSVNKITIDCGNKLLKTTHFVNVSLYDINENVPFEKDYISLVHDIHPYVMLNPARGKPGNQHSFADAIQVAKLSIDTADILPYWLYQWFEGKFNQVKLD
;
A
#
# COMPACT_ATOMS: atom_id res chain seq x y z
N SER A 1 -28.43 39.05 14.47
CA SER A 1 -28.74 37.77 15.14
C SER A 1 -27.60 37.37 16.05
N PRO A 2 -27.82 36.97 17.31
CA PRO A 2 -26.75 36.41 18.12
C PRO A 2 -26.38 35.03 17.57
N PHE A 3 -25.09 34.73 17.47
CA PHE A 3 -24.58 33.40 17.15
C PHE A 3 -24.61 32.54 18.41
N LEU A 4 -25.14 31.32 18.31
CA LEU A 4 -25.11 30.32 19.39
C LEU A 4 -23.82 29.50 19.25
N LEU A 5 -22.93 29.58 20.24
CA LEU A 5 -21.73 28.75 20.30
C LEU A 5 -22.08 27.38 20.89
N VAL A 6 -22.09 26.32 20.08
CA VAL A 6 -22.26 24.95 20.55
C VAL A 6 -20.88 24.35 20.81
N GLN A 7 -20.54 24.11 22.09
CA GLN A 7 -19.35 23.34 22.45
C GLN A 7 -19.70 21.85 22.42
N SER A 8 -19.15 21.12 21.45
CA SER A 8 -19.22 19.65 21.43
C SER A 8 -18.04 19.07 22.21
N VAL A 9 -18.29 18.12 23.11
CA VAL A 9 -17.24 17.39 23.83
C VAL A 9 -17.12 15.99 23.23
N ASN A 10 -15.96 15.68 22.65
CA ASN A 10 -15.60 14.32 22.25
C ASN A 10 -15.06 13.55 23.46
N LYS A 11 -15.62 12.37 23.75
CA LYS A 11 -15.16 11.50 24.84
C LYS A 11 -14.57 10.21 24.26
N ILE A 12 -13.37 9.85 24.70
CA ILE A 12 -12.73 8.56 24.41
C ILE A 12 -12.59 7.81 25.74
N THR A 13 -13.08 6.58 25.79
CA THR A 13 -12.95 5.70 26.95
C THR A 13 -12.09 4.50 26.57
N ILE A 14 -11.04 4.23 27.35
CA ILE A 14 -10.12 3.12 27.15
C ILE A 14 -10.28 2.16 28.32
N ASP A 15 -10.73 0.94 28.06
CA ASP A 15 -10.81 -0.14 29.04
C ASP A 15 -9.58 -1.04 28.91
N CYS A 16 -8.63 -0.90 29.84
CA CYS A 16 -7.41 -1.69 29.86
C CYS A 16 -7.62 -3.16 30.27
N GLY A 17 -8.78 -3.51 30.85
CA GLY A 17 -9.15 -4.88 31.22
C GLY A 17 -9.71 -5.67 30.04
N ASN A 18 -10.31 -4.99 29.05
CA ASN A 18 -10.87 -5.59 27.85
C ASN A 18 -9.78 -5.79 26.77
N LYS A 19 -9.04 -6.90 26.88
CA LYS A 19 -8.00 -7.26 25.90
C LYS A 19 -8.63 -7.83 24.62
N LEU A 20 -8.28 -7.24 23.48
CA LEU A 20 -8.64 -7.77 22.16
C LEU A 20 -7.63 -8.86 21.74
N LEU A 21 -6.75 -8.54 20.79
CA LEU A 21 -5.68 -9.41 20.29
C LEU A 21 -4.32 -8.75 20.53
N LYS A 22 -3.24 -9.50 20.31
CA LYS A 22 -1.90 -8.90 20.24
C LYS A 22 -1.87 -7.88 19.11
N THR A 23 -1.18 -6.76 19.33
CA THR A 23 -1.02 -5.73 18.31
C THR A 23 -0.27 -6.31 17.11
N THR A 24 -0.92 -6.30 15.95
CA THR A 24 -0.32 -6.74 14.67
C THR A 24 0.05 -5.57 13.76
N HIS A 25 -0.39 -4.35 14.08
CA HIS A 25 -0.26 -3.18 13.22
C HIS A 25 -0.84 -3.41 11.81
N PHE A 26 -1.91 -4.19 11.67
CA PHE A 26 -2.44 -4.60 10.36
C PHE A 26 -2.86 -3.45 9.43
N VAL A 27 -3.08 -2.24 9.95
CA VAL A 27 -3.36 -1.03 9.17
C VAL A 27 -2.10 -0.30 8.69
N ASN A 28 -0.92 -0.73 9.16
CA ASN A 28 0.36 -0.19 8.74
C ASN A 28 0.77 -0.82 7.41
N VAL A 29 0.03 -0.43 6.38
CA VAL A 29 0.16 -0.90 5.01
C VAL A 29 0.26 0.30 4.10
N SER A 30 0.85 0.11 2.93
CA SER A 30 0.84 1.14 1.91
C SER A 30 0.78 0.55 0.50
N LEU A 31 0.28 1.37 -0.42
CA LEU A 31 0.18 1.09 -1.85
C LEU A 31 1.24 1.94 -2.58
N TYR A 32 2.23 1.29 -3.19
CA TYR A 32 3.30 1.88 -4.00
C TYR A 32 4.37 2.73 -3.28
N ASP A 33 4.32 2.86 -1.96
CA ASP A 33 5.26 3.73 -1.21
C ASP A 33 6.71 3.23 -1.21
N ILE A 34 6.94 1.95 -1.53
CA ILE A 34 8.29 1.41 -1.76
C ILE A 34 8.42 1.05 -3.22
N ASN A 35 9.44 1.60 -3.88
CA ASN A 35 9.82 1.24 -5.23
C ASN A 35 11.32 0.93 -5.29
N GLU A 36 11.84 0.69 -6.49
CA GLU A 36 13.21 0.25 -6.73
C GLU A 36 14.27 1.23 -6.19
N ASN A 37 13.91 2.51 -6.02
CA ASN A 37 14.85 3.56 -5.62
C ASN A 37 14.34 4.46 -4.48
N VAL A 38 13.12 4.23 -3.99
CA VAL A 38 12.47 5.07 -2.98
C VAL A 38 11.83 4.20 -1.90
N PRO A 39 12.14 4.42 -0.61
CA PRO A 39 13.29 5.23 -0.17
C PRO A 39 14.61 4.61 -0.66
N PHE A 40 15.65 5.43 -0.77
CA PHE A 40 16.99 4.92 -1.09
C PHE A 40 17.41 3.88 -0.05
N GLU A 41 18.18 2.87 -0.46
CA GLU A 41 18.61 1.76 0.42
C GLU A 41 19.25 2.26 1.72
N LYS A 42 20.08 3.31 1.64
CA LYS A 42 20.73 3.94 2.80
C LYS A 42 19.73 4.52 3.84
N ASP A 43 18.53 4.88 3.39
CA ASP A 43 17.47 5.50 4.19
C ASP A 43 16.38 4.47 4.56
N TYR A 44 16.45 3.24 4.05
CA TYR A 44 15.45 2.20 4.32
C TYR A 44 15.31 1.92 5.82
N ILE A 45 16.43 1.88 6.54
CA ILE A 45 16.40 1.61 7.99
C ILE A 45 15.65 2.72 8.73
N SER A 46 15.99 3.99 8.47
CA SER A 46 15.41 5.12 9.18
C SER A 46 13.97 5.46 8.77
N LEU A 47 13.55 5.05 7.57
CA LEU A 47 12.23 5.42 7.02
C LEU A 47 11.22 4.27 6.95
N VAL A 48 11.66 3.03 6.75
CA VAL A 48 10.77 1.87 6.52
C VAL A 48 10.89 0.85 7.64
N HIS A 49 12.11 0.49 8.03
CA HIS A 49 12.31 -0.57 9.02
C HIS A 49 11.69 -0.18 10.37
N ASP A 50 11.94 1.03 10.84
CA ASP A 50 11.52 1.49 12.17
C ASP A 50 9.99 1.64 12.31
N ILE A 51 9.28 1.82 11.20
CA ILE A 51 7.81 1.86 11.22
C ILE A 51 7.18 0.47 11.25
N HIS A 52 7.92 -0.62 11.06
CA HIS A 52 7.43 -2.01 11.12
C HIS A 52 6.17 -2.25 10.26
N PRO A 53 6.26 -2.09 8.92
CA PRO A 53 5.12 -2.28 8.03
C PRO A 53 4.59 -3.71 8.14
N TYR A 54 3.27 -3.84 8.18
CA TYR A 54 2.61 -5.14 8.23
C TYR A 54 2.71 -5.83 6.86
N VAL A 55 2.24 -5.15 5.82
CA VAL A 55 2.28 -5.60 4.42
C VAL A 55 2.36 -4.37 3.53
N MET A 56 3.25 -4.37 2.54
CA MET A 56 3.28 -3.37 1.49
C MET A 56 2.61 -3.94 0.22
N LEU A 57 1.94 -3.12 -0.58
CA LEU A 57 1.23 -3.52 -1.79
C LEU A 57 1.84 -2.81 -3.00
N ASN A 58 2.27 -3.60 -3.98
CA ASN A 58 2.99 -3.13 -5.17
C ASN A 58 2.40 -3.76 -6.44
N PRO A 59 2.55 -3.11 -7.61
CA PRO A 59 2.10 -3.67 -8.87
C PRO A 59 2.85 -4.96 -9.17
N ALA A 60 2.16 -5.94 -9.76
CA ALA A 60 2.79 -7.15 -10.26
C ALA A 60 3.87 -6.85 -11.32
N ARG A 61 3.74 -5.73 -12.04
CA ARG A 61 4.70 -5.23 -13.03
C ARG A 61 4.82 -3.72 -12.96
N GLY A 62 6.04 -3.24 -12.75
CA GLY A 62 6.39 -1.82 -12.65
C GLY A 62 7.23 -1.34 -13.83
N LYS A 63 6.73 -1.42 -15.07
CA LYS A 63 7.51 -1.15 -16.29
C LYS A 63 6.74 -0.29 -17.29
N PRO A 64 7.42 0.34 -18.27
CA PRO A 64 6.73 1.06 -19.34
C PRO A 64 5.67 0.18 -20.02
N GLY A 65 4.43 0.66 -20.07
CA GLY A 65 3.28 -0.06 -20.64
C GLY A 65 2.36 -0.75 -19.61
N ASN A 66 2.75 -0.80 -18.34
CA ASN A 66 1.88 -1.19 -17.22
C ASN A 66 1.19 0.03 -16.61
N GLN A 67 0.38 -0.17 -15.55
CA GLN A 67 -0.27 0.93 -14.84
C GLN A 67 0.74 1.94 -14.29
N HIS A 68 1.83 1.43 -13.74
CA HIS A 68 2.93 2.22 -13.19
C HIS A 68 4.25 1.75 -13.81
N SER A 69 5.15 2.69 -14.06
CA SER A 69 6.49 2.42 -14.60
C SER A 69 7.54 2.19 -13.51
N PHE A 70 7.12 1.75 -12.33
CA PHE A 70 7.94 1.56 -11.13
C PHE A 70 7.27 0.57 -10.16
N ALA A 71 7.96 0.24 -9.07
CA ALA A 71 7.47 -0.56 -7.96
C ALA A 71 7.20 -2.04 -8.30
N ASP A 72 7.92 -2.66 -9.24
CA ASP A 72 7.74 -4.07 -9.59
C ASP A 72 7.88 -4.97 -8.35
N ALA A 73 6.80 -5.69 -7.98
CA ALA A 73 6.73 -6.45 -6.75
C ALA A 73 7.82 -7.52 -6.61
N ILE A 74 8.34 -8.08 -7.72
CA ILE A 74 9.44 -9.06 -7.67
C ILE A 74 10.74 -8.38 -7.22
N GLN A 75 10.97 -7.14 -7.66
CA GLN A 75 12.19 -6.40 -7.35
C GLN A 75 12.20 -5.82 -5.94
N VAL A 76 11.03 -5.54 -5.35
CA VAL A 76 10.91 -4.79 -4.09
C VAL A 76 10.71 -5.69 -2.83
N ALA A 77 10.43 -6.99 -3.01
CA ALA A 77 10.37 -8.07 -1.99
C ALA A 77 9.44 -7.92 -0.73
N LYS A 78 8.80 -9.03 -0.33
CA LYS A 78 7.78 -9.19 0.76
C LYS A 78 6.55 -8.28 0.63
N LEU A 79 5.87 -8.42 -0.50
CA LEU A 79 4.78 -7.55 -0.90
C LEU A 79 3.51 -8.35 -1.21
N SER A 80 2.37 -7.78 -0.86
CA SER A 80 1.12 -8.10 -1.56
C SER A 80 1.25 -7.64 -3.00
N ILE A 81 0.66 -8.38 -3.93
CA ILE A 81 0.82 -8.17 -5.37
C ILE A 81 -0.50 -7.67 -5.94
N ASP A 82 -0.51 -6.47 -6.51
CA ASP A 82 -1.62 -5.98 -7.31
C ASP A 82 -1.49 -6.46 -8.76
N THR A 83 -2.27 -7.47 -9.12
CA THR A 83 -2.27 -8.03 -10.47
C THR A 83 -3.00 -7.18 -11.50
N ALA A 84 -3.89 -6.28 -11.08
CA ALA A 84 -4.64 -5.43 -12.00
C ALA A 84 -3.70 -4.45 -12.73
N ASP A 85 -2.65 -4.01 -12.04
CA ASP A 85 -1.66 -3.05 -12.55
C ASP A 85 -0.76 -3.56 -13.67
N ILE A 86 -0.91 -4.82 -14.07
CA ILE A 86 -0.35 -5.29 -15.34
C ILE A 86 -0.97 -4.50 -16.51
N LEU A 87 -2.21 -4.03 -16.37
CA LEU A 87 -2.94 -3.29 -17.39
C LEU A 87 -2.70 -1.78 -17.25
N PRO A 88 -2.59 -1.04 -18.36
CA PRO A 88 -2.45 0.41 -18.31
C PRO A 88 -3.80 1.13 -18.11
N TYR A 89 -3.70 2.38 -17.64
CA TYR A 89 -4.76 3.37 -17.48
C TYR A 89 -5.75 3.13 -16.32
N TRP A 90 -6.54 4.17 -16.05
CA TRP A 90 -7.68 4.15 -15.14
C TRP A 90 -8.93 4.68 -15.86
N LEU A 91 -9.97 3.92 -16.14
CA LEU A 91 -10.20 2.48 -15.92
C LEU A 91 -9.19 1.61 -16.68
N TYR A 92 -8.85 0.45 -16.11
CA TYR A 92 -7.93 -0.50 -16.72
C TYR A 92 -8.39 -0.92 -18.11
N GLN A 93 -7.48 -0.83 -19.09
CA GLN A 93 -7.75 -1.30 -20.43
C GLN A 93 -7.61 -2.81 -20.49
N TRP A 94 -8.75 -3.50 -20.42
CA TRP A 94 -8.81 -4.93 -20.67
C TRP A 94 -8.52 -5.22 -22.14
N PHE A 95 -7.54 -6.07 -22.40
CA PHE A 95 -7.30 -6.56 -23.76
C PHE A 95 -8.38 -7.60 -24.09
N GLU A 96 -9.42 -7.19 -24.81
CA GLU A 96 -10.31 -8.13 -25.47
C GLU A 96 -9.52 -8.91 -26.54
N GLY A 97 -8.86 -10.02 -26.16
CA GLY A 97 -8.50 -11.05 -27.13
C GLY A 97 -7.25 -11.90 -26.96
N LYS A 98 -6.27 -11.63 -26.09
CA LYS A 98 -5.07 -12.53 -25.98
C LYS A 98 -4.43 -12.54 -24.60
N PHE A 99 -4.90 -13.42 -23.72
CA PHE A 99 -4.03 -13.98 -22.69
C PHE A 99 -3.07 -14.97 -23.35
N ASN A 100 -1.97 -14.47 -23.91
CA ASN A 100 -0.79 -15.32 -23.96
C ASN A 100 -0.31 -15.43 -22.52
N GLN A 101 -0.35 -16.65 -22.00
CA GLN A 101 0.15 -17.01 -20.67
C GLN A 101 1.43 -16.23 -20.39
N VAL A 102 1.38 -15.35 -19.37
CA VAL A 102 2.57 -14.72 -18.84
C VAL A 102 3.42 -15.87 -18.28
N LYS A 103 4.46 -16.27 -19.02
CA LYS A 103 5.48 -17.15 -18.47
C LYS A 103 6.19 -16.37 -17.36
N LEU A 104 6.17 -16.97 -16.18
CA LEU A 104 7.07 -16.62 -15.10
C LEU A 104 8.39 -17.29 -15.45
N ASP A 105 9.33 -16.52 -15.99
CA ASP A 105 10.73 -16.92 -16.12
C ASP A 105 11.45 -16.72 -14.77
#